data_AF-A0A946UCV2-F1
#
_entry.id   AF-A0A946UCV2-F1
#
_cell.length_a   1.000
_cell.length_b   1.000
_cell.length_c   1.000
_cell.angle_alpha   90.00
_cell.angle_beta   90.00
_cell.angle_gamma   90.00
#
_symmetry.space_group_name_H-M   'P 1'
#
loop_
_entity.id
_entity.type
_entity.pdbx_description
1 polymer ?
#
loop_
_entity_poly.entity_id
_entity_poly.type
_entity_poly.pdbx_seq_one_letter_code
_entity_poly.pdbx_strand_id
1 'polypeptide(L)'
;MNSRFLAAAATLVLGTIPLSAQAQHVPPLLFAAVLSPALVFLLCIALGFLTRSLRMGALHAVLMLAWIVLFALASYFVENDYVIWTPLALYLLHAALLLVLVIVTGAKRVTGRDTGA
;
A
#
# COMPACT_ATOMS: atom_id res chain seq x y z
N MET A 1 -18.72 3.99 4.82
CA MET A 1 -17.26 3.79 5.01
C MET A 1 -16.89 4.53 6.29
N ASN A 2 -16.48 3.82 7.35
CA ASN A 2 -16.39 4.39 8.70
C ASN A 2 -15.20 5.38 8.82
N SER A 3 -15.47 6.58 9.33
CA SER A 3 -14.50 7.69 9.53
C SER A 3 -13.25 7.29 10.31
N ARG A 4 -13.38 6.31 11.23
CA ARG A 4 -12.27 5.75 12.02
C ARG A 4 -11.20 5.07 11.16
N PHE A 5 -11.57 4.51 10.00
CA PHE A 5 -10.63 3.83 9.11
C PHE A 5 -9.84 4.80 8.24
N LEU A 6 -10.48 5.88 7.78
CA LEU A 6 -9.78 6.98 7.11
C LEU A 6 -8.79 7.65 8.07
N ALA A 7 -9.16 7.82 9.33
CA ALA A 7 -8.26 8.31 10.36
C ALA A 7 -7.04 7.39 10.54
N ALA A 8 -7.23 6.07 10.64
CA ALA A 8 -6.11 5.12 10.78
C ALA A 8 -5.16 5.14 9.57
N ALA A 9 -5.69 5.20 8.34
CA ALA A 9 -4.88 5.33 7.13
C ALA A 9 -4.12 6.66 7.09
N ALA A 10 -4.76 7.77 7.47
CA ALA A 10 -4.14 9.08 7.56
C ALA A 10 -3.06 9.13 8.66
N THR A 11 -3.28 8.44 9.80
CA THR A 11 -2.28 8.37 10.88
C THR A 11 -1.06 7.56 10.44
N LEU A 12 -1.26 6.51 9.64
CA LEU A 12 -0.16 5.73 9.06
C LEU A 12 0.67 6.61 8.11
N VAL A 13 0.01 7.38 7.23
CA VAL A 13 0.68 8.31 6.30
C VAL A 13 1.47 9.38 7.06
N LEU A 14 0.84 10.05 8.02
CA LEU A 14 1.49 11.09 8.83
C LEU A 14 2.63 10.55 9.69
N GLY A 15 2.54 9.29 10.16
CA GLY A 15 3.59 8.63 10.91
C GLY A 15 4.78 8.16 10.07
N THR A 16 4.65 8.12 8.75
CA THR A 16 5.72 7.71 7.81
C THR A 16 6.44 8.85 7.13
N ILE A 17 5.95 10.09 7.25
CA ILE A 17 6.63 11.28 6.75
C ILE A 17 7.55 11.78 7.87
N PRO A 18 8.89 11.61 7.76
CA PRO A 18 9.79 12.11 8.79
C PRO A 18 9.71 13.65 8.84
N LEU A 19 9.33 14.22 9.99
CA LEU A 19 9.35 15.68 10.26
C LEU A 19 10.77 16.28 10.16
N SER A 20 11.79 15.43 10.22
CA SER A 20 13.17 15.76 9.92
C SER A 20 13.68 14.72 8.93
N ALA A 21 13.67 15.08 7.64
CA ALA A 21 14.33 14.29 6.61
C ALA A 21 15.85 14.43 6.81
N GLN A 22 16.40 13.58 7.66
CA GLN A 22 17.83 13.34 7.76
C GLN A 22 18.06 11.99 7.09
N ALA A 23 18.63 11.99 5.88
CA ALA A 23 18.88 10.78 5.08
C ALA A 23 19.65 9.66 5.83
N GLN A 24 20.28 9.97 6.97
CA GLN A 24 21.04 9.04 7.80
C GLN A 24 20.22 8.24 8.82
N HIS A 25 18.96 8.62 9.08
CA HIS A 25 18.11 7.89 10.00
C HIS A 25 16.94 7.29 9.23
N VAL A 26 17.08 6.03 8.82
CA VAL A 26 16.00 5.26 8.21
C VAL A 26 15.21 4.60 9.35
N PRO A 27 13.95 5.02 9.61
CA PRO A 27 13.09 4.36 10.58
C PRO A 27 13.05 2.84 10.35
N PRO A 28 13.10 2.01 11.39
CA PRO A 28 13.01 0.54 11.26
C PRO A 28 11.77 0.08 10.50
N LEU A 29 10.70 0.86 10.55
CA LEU A 29 9.46 0.65 9.79
C LEU A 29 9.69 0.65 8.26
N LEU A 30 10.69 1.38 7.77
CA LEU A 30 11.04 1.42 6.35
C LEU A 30 11.86 0.19 5.91
N PHE A 31 12.60 -0.47 6.81
CA PHE A 31 13.18 -1.78 6.51
C PHE A 31 12.09 -2.85 6.30
N ALA A 32 11.01 -2.79 7.09
CA ALA A 32 9.83 -3.63 6.83
C ALA A 32 9.15 -3.28 5.50
N ALA A 33 9.21 -2.02 5.06
CA ALA A 33 8.74 -1.59 3.74
C ALA A 33 9.60 -2.15 2.60
N VAL A 34 10.89 -2.44 2.79
CA VAL A 34 11.70 -3.13 1.76
C VAL A 34 11.27 -4.60 1.56
N LEU A 35 10.78 -5.26 2.62
CA LEU A 35 10.18 -6.60 2.55
C LEU A 35 8.74 -6.60 1.99
N SER A 36 8.13 -5.42 1.83
CA SER A 36 6.73 -5.27 1.48
C SER A 36 6.33 -5.49 0.00
N PRO A 37 7.20 -5.37 -1.03
CA PRO A 37 6.82 -5.63 -2.42
C PRO A 37 6.19 -7.00 -2.63
N ALA A 38 6.78 -8.04 -2.03
CA ALA A 38 6.25 -9.39 -2.08
C ALA A 38 4.88 -9.49 -1.38
N LEU A 39 4.72 -8.85 -0.22
CA LEU A 39 3.46 -8.84 0.51
C LEU A 39 2.35 -8.09 -0.25
N VAL A 40 2.64 -6.93 -0.83
CA VAL A 40 1.69 -6.17 -1.66
C VAL A 40 1.31 -6.96 -2.91
N PHE A 41 2.26 -7.65 -3.52
CA PHE A 41 1.98 -8.54 -4.65
C PHE A 41 1.04 -9.70 -4.25
N LEU A 42 1.27 -10.33 -3.10
CA LEU A 42 0.38 -11.36 -2.55
C LEU A 42 -1.03 -10.79 -2.27
N LEU A 43 -1.14 -9.58 -1.73
CA LEU A 43 -2.43 -8.90 -1.54
C LEU A 43 -3.14 -8.63 -2.87
N CYS A 44 -2.41 -8.29 -3.94
CA CYS A 44 -2.98 -8.10 -5.29
C CYS A 44 -3.55 -9.42 -5.83
N ILE A 45 -2.82 -10.52 -5.65
CA ILE A 45 -3.27 -11.86 -6.03
C ILE A 45 -4.54 -12.24 -5.23
N ALA A 46 -4.51 -12.05 -3.91
CA ALA A 46 -5.63 -12.33 -3.02
C ALA A 46 -6.88 -11.54 -3.44
N LEU A 47 -6.71 -10.25 -3.75
CA LEU A 47 -7.79 -9.41 -4.25
C LEU A 47 -8.35 -9.92 -5.59
N GLY A 48 -7.48 -10.32 -6.53
CA GLY A 48 -7.90 -10.90 -7.81
C GLY A 48 -8.76 -12.15 -7.63
N PHE A 49 -8.38 -13.04 -6.70
CA PHE A 49 -9.18 -14.21 -6.34
C PHE A 49 -10.51 -13.83 -5.66
N LEU A 50 -10.49 -12.91 -4.70
CA LEU A 50 -11.69 -12.49 -3.95
C LEU A 50 -12.71 -11.79 -4.85
N THR A 51 -12.25 -10.95 -5.77
CA THR A 51 -13.10 -10.22 -6.73
C THR A 51 -13.45 -11.05 -7.96
N ARG A 52 -12.90 -12.26 -8.10
CA ARG A 52 -12.98 -13.10 -9.32
C ARG A 52 -12.56 -12.36 -10.58
N SER A 53 -11.67 -11.37 -10.45
CA SER A 53 -11.20 -10.54 -11.54
C SER A 53 -9.69 -10.38 -11.45
N LEU A 54 -8.98 -11.17 -12.26
CA LEU A 54 -7.52 -11.04 -12.40
C LEU A 54 -7.10 -9.65 -12.88
N ARG A 55 -7.99 -8.94 -13.61
CA ARG A 55 -7.76 -7.56 -14.05
C ARG A 55 -7.59 -6.59 -12.87
N MET A 56 -8.39 -6.75 -11.80
CA MET A 56 -8.27 -5.88 -10.62
C MET A 56 -6.96 -6.12 -9.88
N GLY A 57 -6.58 -7.38 -9.67
CA GLY A 57 -5.28 -7.73 -9.09
C GLY A 57 -4.11 -7.21 -9.93
N ALA A 58 -4.18 -7.39 -11.26
CA ALA A 58 -3.16 -6.91 -12.18
C ALA A 58 -3.03 -5.37 -12.17
N LEU A 59 -4.13 -4.64 -12.13
CA LEU A 59 -4.13 -3.17 -12.02
C LEU A 59 -3.37 -2.69 -10.78
N HIS A 60 -3.62 -3.30 -9.62
CA HIS A 60 -2.91 -2.95 -8.40
C HIS A 60 -1.44 -3.38 -8.42
N ALA A 61 -1.11 -4.52 -9.06
CA ALA A 61 0.29 -4.94 -9.24
C ALA A 61 1.06 -3.97 -10.16
N VAL A 62 0.42 -3.46 -11.23
CA VAL A 62 1.00 -2.43 -12.11
C VAL A 62 1.22 -1.12 -11.35
N LEU A 63 0.24 -0.71 -10.54
CA LEU A 63 0.37 0.50 -9.73
C LEU A 63 1.51 0.38 -8.70
N MET A 64 1.65 -0.80 -8.07
CA MET A 64 2.77 -1.11 -7.19
C MET A 64 4.12 -0.97 -7.91
N LEU A 65 4.24 -1.52 -9.12
CA LEU A 65 5.45 -1.39 -9.94
C LEU A 65 5.75 0.07 -10.28
N ALA A 66 4.72 0.86 -10.60
CA ALA A 66 4.86 2.28 -10.89
C ALA A 66 5.45 3.05 -9.70
N TRP A 67 5.01 2.77 -8.47
CA TRP A 67 5.60 3.40 -7.29
C TRP A 67 7.07 3.06 -7.07
N ILE A 68 7.45 1.79 -7.28
CA ILE A 68 8.84 1.36 -7.16
C ILE A 68 9.71 2.06 -8.19
N VAL A 69 9.25 2.15 -9.44
CA VAL A 69 9.97 2.84 -10.51
C VAL A 69 10.09 4.33 -10.21
N LEU A 70 9.03 4.99 -9.74
CA LEU A 70 9.06 6.39 -9.34
C LEU A 70 10.01 6.65 -8.17
N PHE A 71 10.02 5.76 -7.17
CA PHE A 71 10.96 5.85 -6.05
C PHE A 71 12.41 5.71 -6.54
N ALA A 72 12.69 4.75 -7.40
CA ALA A 72 14.03 4.54 -7.97
C ALA A 72 14.48 5.74 -8.81
N LEU A 73 13.59 6.29 -9.65
CA LEU A 73 13.87 7.49 -10.43
C LEU A 73 14.13 8.71 -9.53
N ALA A 74 13.26 8.95 -8.53
CA ALA A 74 13.43 10.06 -7.60
C ALA A 74 14.74 9.95 -6.82
N SER A 75 15.08 8.74 -6.35
CA SER A 75 16.33 8.46 -5.63
C SER A 75 17.58 8.66 -6.47
N TYR A 76 17.48 8.53 -7.80
CA TYR A 76 18.62 8.68 -8.71
C TYR A 76 18.79 10.13 -9.21
N PHE A 77 17.69 10.85 -9.46
CA PHE A 77 17.73 12.14 -10.15
C PHE A 77 17.47 13.36 -9.26
N VAL A 78 16.99 13.18 -8.02
CA VAL A 78 16.53 14.29 -7.19
C VAL A 78 17.27 14.28 -5.85
N GLU A 79 17.81 15.42 -5.44
CA GLU A 79 18.49 15.58 -4.14
C GLU A 79 17.53 15.96 -3.01
N ASN A 80 16.32 16.39 -3.35
CA ASN A 80 15.31 16.77 -2.37
C ASN A 80 14.65 15.52 -1.75
N ASP A 81 14.94 15.29 -0.47
CA ASP A 81 14.41 14.18 0.32
C ASP A 81 12.89 14.07 0.22
N TYR A 82 12.12 15.16 0.29
CA TYR A 82 10.65 15.09 0.22
C TYR A 82 10.17 14.45 -1.08
N VAL A 83 10.84 14.72 -2.19
CA VAL A 83 10.51 14.15 -3.50
C VAL A 83 10.88 12.67 -3.55
N ILE A 84 12.01 12.29 -2.96
CA ILE A 84 12.43 10.88 -2.85
C ILE A 84 11.44 10.07 -2.01
N TRP A 85 11.00 10.60 -0.87
CA TRP A 85 10.13 9.88 0.07
C TRP A 85 8.66 9.82 -0.37
N THR A 86 8.20 10.74 -1.23
CA THR A 86 6.80 10.82 -1.64
C THR A 86 6.29 9.53 -2.33
N PRO A 87 6.97 8.97 -3.36
CA PRO A 87 6.58 7.69 -3.95
C PRO A 87 6.50 6.55 -2.94
N LEU A 88 7.39 6.52 -1.94
CA LEU A 88 7.40 5.50 -0.90
C LEU A 88 6.21 5.65 0.06
N ALA A 89 5.88 6.87 0.47
CA ALA A 89 4.70 7.14 1.28
C ALA A 89 3.39 6.76 0.54
N LEU A 90 3.30 7.07 -0.75
CA LEU A 90 2.16 6.71 -1.59
C LEU A 90 2.06 5.19 -1.81
N TYR A 91 3.19 4.51 -1.95
CA TYR A 91 3.26 3.06 -1.97
C TYR A 91 2.71 2.44 -0.68
N LEU A 92 3.12 2.95 0.49
CA LEU A 92 2.65 2.45 1.80
C LEU A 92 1.15 2.69 2.00
N LEU A 93 0.66 3.87 1.61
CA LEU A 93 -0.76 4.16 1.61
C LEU A 93 -1.53 3.19 0.70
N HIS A 94 -1.04 2.96 -0.51
CA HIS A 94 -1.66 2.02 -1.46
C HIS A 94 -1.69 0.60 -0.88
N ALA A 95 -0.59 0.13 -0.26
CA ALA A 95 -0.54 -1.16 0.41
C ALA A 95 -1.59 -1.28 1.53
N ALA A 96 -1.72 -0.26 2.38
CA ALA A 96 -2.72 -0.23 3.44
C ALA A 96 -4.16 -0.26 2.90
N LEU A 97 -4.45 0.52 1.86
CA LEU A 97 -5.77 0.51 1.20
C LEU A 97 -6.08 -0.84 0.55
N LEU A 98 -5.07 -1.47 -0.06
CA LEU A 98 -5.21 -2.79 -0.67
C LEU A 98 -5.56 -3.85 0.38
N LEU A 99 -4.87 -3.84 1.53
CA LEU A 99 -5.18 -4.71 2.66
C LEU A 99 -6.63 -4.51 3.14
N VAL A 100 -7.07 -3.27 3.30
CA VAL A 100 -8.46 -2.95 3.68
C VAL A 100 -9.44 -3.52 2.65
N LEU A 101 -9.16 -3.33 1.36
CA LEU A 101 -10.03 -3.82 0.29
C LEU A 101 -10.12 -5.35 0.30
N VAL A 102 -9.00 -6.05 0.51
CA VAL A 102 -8.94 -7.50 0.66
C VAL A 102 -9.81 -7.95 1.84
N ILE A 103 -9.66 -7.34 3.01
CA ILE A 103 -10.44 -7.69 4.22
C ILE A 103 -11.93 -7.45 3.99
N VAL A 104 -12.32 -6.28 3.47
CA VAL A 104 -13.73 -5.93 3.25
C VAL A 104 -14.37 -6.85 2.19
N THR A 105 -13.68 -7.10 1.09
CA THR A 105 -14.18 -7.99 0.03
C THR A 105 -14.27 -9.43 0.53
N GLY A 106 -13.27 -9.88 1.29
CA GLY A 106 -13.24 -11.18 1.94
C GLY A 106 -14.42 -11.35 2.90
N ALA A 107 -14.63 -10.41 3.81
CA ALA A 107 -15.73 -10.42 4.77
C ALA A 107 -17.09 -10.49 4.07
N LYS A 108 -17.32 -9.63 3.05
CA LYS A 108 -18.56 -9.66 2.26
C LYS A 108 -18.80 -11.02 1.60
N ARG A 109 -17.74 -11.67 1.12
CA ARG A 109 -17.82 -12.99 0.48
C ARG A 109 -18.15 -14.10 1.48
N VAL A 110 -17.67 -14.00 2.72
CA VAL A 110 -18.01 -14.94 3.80
C VAL A 110 -19.46 -14.71 4.24
N THR A 111 -19.84 -13.49 4.60
CA THR A 111 -21.20 -13.17 5.06
C THR A 111 -22.26 -13.44 3.98
N GLY A 112 -21.95 -13.16 2.71
CA GLY A 112 -22.86 -13.46 1.60
C GLY A 112 -23.01 -14.97 1.31
N ARG A 113 -22.06 -15.79 1.76
CA ARG A 113 -22.16 -17.26 1.73
C ARG A 113 -23.01 -17.79 2.87
N ASP A 114 -22.94 -17.15 4.03
CA ASP A 114 -23.71 -17.52 5.22
C ASP A 114 -25.19 -17.12 5.11
N THR A 115 -25.53 -16.19 4.20
CA THR A 115 -26.91 -15.76 3.92
C THR A 115 -27.54 -16.35 2.65
N GLY A 116 -26.86 -17.25 1.92
CA GLY A 116 -27.41 -17.94 0.74
C GLY A 116 -28.06 -19.27 1.14
N ALA A 117 -29.35 -19.55 0.93
CA ALA A 117 -30.23 -19.21 -0.20
C ALA A 117 -29.72 -19.75 -1.54
#